data_AF-A0A8T5KLJ4-F1
#
_entry.id   AF-A0A8T5KLJ4-F1
#
_cell.length_a   1.000
_cell.length_b   1.000
_cell.length_c   1.000
_cell.angle_alpha   90.00
_cell.angle_beta   90.00
_cell.angle_gamma   90.00
#
_symmetry.space_group_name_H-M   'P 1'
#
loop_
_entity.id
_entity.type
_entity.pdbx_description
1 polymer ?
#
loop_
_entity_poly.entity_id
_entity_poly.type
_entity_poly.pdbx_seq_one_letter_code
_entity_poly.pdbx_strand_id
1 'polypeptide(L)'
;MNSETRIWTIITTLSLAALLILLAQQYGGDLFNQSSDDSSENEEIIFASTADNPDPIAQNCLDHSGLARHDHSNLNIYINGVEQMIPSSVGINTEVCNQEGGNMHAVHTHDGSGKLHIESNEDIDIPIGVFFDIWGVHFNETGIFDYRVNSTHELIMTIDGLANYDFDNYFLINGKEIAIVYQERAV
;
A
#
# COMPACT_ATOMS: atom_id res chain seq x y z
N MET A 1 -53.21 14.24 37.27
CA MET A 1 -52.34 14.48 36.08
C MET A 1 -53.14 15.32 35.11
N ASN A 2 -52.78 16.60 34.96
CA ASN A 2 -53.55 17.57 34.20
C ASN A 2 -53.53 17.18 32.71
N SER A 3 -54.60 17.48 31.97
CA SER A 3 -54.72 17.14 30.54
C SER A 3 -53.53 17.67 29.73
N GLU A 4 -53.04 18.85 30.09
CA GLU A 4 -51.84 19.46 29.50
C GLU A 4 -50.57 18.63 29.78
N THR A 5 -50.37 18.16 31.01
CA THR A 5 -49.21 17.34 31.35
C THR A 5 -49.18 16.03 30.55
N ARG A 6 -50.36 15.45 30.28
CA ARG A 6 -50.49 14.23 29.45
C ARG A 6 -50.10 14.48 27.99
N ILE A 7 -50.54 15.61 27.43
CA ILE A 7 -50.21 16.00 26.05
C ILE A 7 -48.71 16.23 25.91
N TRP A 8 -48.10 16.98 26.82
CA TRP A 8 -46.66 17.24 26.79
C TRP A 8 -45.83 15.96 26.96
N THR A 9 -46.24 15.04 27.86
CA THR A 9 -45.54 13.74 27.98
C THR A 9 -45.56 12.94 26.69
N ILE A 10 -46.70 12.89 25.97
CA ILE A 10 -46.80 12.14 24.71
C ILE A 10 -45.86 12.73 23.64
N ILE A 11 -45.84 14.06 23.51
CA ILE A 11 -44.97 14.77 22.56
C ILE A 11 -43.49 14.49 22.88
N THR A 12 -43.10 14.58 24.15
CA THR A 12 -41.71 14.31 24.55
C THR A 12 -41.30 12.85 24.30
N THR A 13 -42.18 11.88 24.56
CA THR A 13 -41.87 10.46 24.32
C THR A 13 -41.73 10.14 22.83
N LEU A 14 -42.58 10.73 21.98
CA LEU A 14 -42.48 10.55 20.53
C LEU A 14 -41.20 11.18 19.97
N SER A 15 -40.85 12.37 20.47
CA SER A 15 -39.63 13.08 20.03
C SER A 15 -38.38 12.31 20.43
N LEU A 16 -38.34 11.76 21.65
CA LEU A 16 -37.22 10.96 22.14
C LEU A 16 -37.08 9.65 21.34
N ALA A 17 -38.19 8.98 21.04
CA ALA A 17 -38.17 7.77 20.23
C ALA A 17 -37.68 8.03 18.79
N ALA A 18 -38.12 9.12 18.17
CA ALA A 18 -37.64 9.52 16.85
C ALA A 18 -36.14 9.85 16.85
N LEU A 19 -35.66 10.54 17.88
CA LEU A 19 -34.23 10.83 18.05
C LEU A 19 -33.41 9.54 18.20
N LEU A 20 -33.88 8.58 18.99
CA LEU A 20 -33.22 7.27 19.15
C LEU A 20 -33.15 6.48 17.84
N ILE A 21 -34.18 6.55 17.00
CA ILE A 21 -34.17 5.91 15.67
C ILE A 21 -33.16 6.60 14.74
N LEU A 22 -33.09 7.93 14.74
CA LEU A 22 -32.09 8.66 13.95
C LEU A 22 -30.67 8.38 14.44
N LEU A 23 -30.46 8.30 15.76
CA LEU A 23 -29.19 7.88 16.34
C LEU A 23 -28.86 6.43 15.96
N ALA A 24 -29.83 5.51 15.98
CA ALA A 24 -29.62 4.14 15.53
C ALA A 24 -29.32 4.05 14.02
N GLN A 25 -29.84 4.94 13.19
CA GLN A 25 -29.49 5.00 11.77
C GLN A 25 -28.10 5.61 11.53
N GLN A 26 -27.70 6.59 12.34
CA GLN A 26 -26.40 7.26 12.22
C GLN A 26 -25.25 6.46 12.87
N TYR A 27 -25.53 5.72 13.94
CA TYR A 27 -24.53 5.01 14.74
C TYR A 27 -24.72 3.48 14.79
N GLY A 28 -25.83 2.94 14.27
CA GLY A 28 -26.12 1.50 14.34
C GLY A 28 -25.39 0.65 13.29
N GLY A 29 -24.75 1.28 12.30
CA GLY A 29 -23.88 0.58 11.33
C GLY A 29 -22.59 0.05 11.95
N ASP A 30 -22.08 0.71 13.00
CA ASP A 30 -20.80 0.35 13.66
C ASP A 30 -20.94 -0.72 14.74
N LEU A 31 -22.16 -1.03 15.21
CA LEU A 31 -22.38 -1.93 16.36
C LEU A 31 -22.46 -3.42 15.99
N PHE A 32 -22.56 -3.78 14.71
CA PHE A 32 -22.72 -5.17 14.26
C PHE A 32 -21.70 -5.63 13.21
N ASN A 33 -20.68 -4.82 12.92
CA ASN A 33 -19.65 -5.19 11.95
C ASN A 33 -18.23 -5.03 12.49
N GLN A 34 -17.98 -5.54 13.70
CA GLN A 34 -16.63 -5.69 14.22
C GLN A 34 -16.35 -7.16 14.50
N SER A 35 -15.99 -7.86 13.41
CA SER A 35 -15.09 -9.00 13.53
C SER A 35 -13.68 -8.42 13.52
N SER A 36 -12.93 -8.66 14.60
CA SER A 36 -11.47 -8.73 14.72
C SER A 36 -10.99 -8.07 16.01
N ASP A 37 -10.71 -8.94 16.97
CA ASP A 37 -9.73 -8.91 18.05
C ASP A 37 -9.51 -7.68 18.95
N ASP A 38 -9.51 -7.99 20.25
CA ASP A 38 -9.33 -7.15 21.42
C ASP A 38 -7.84 -7.01 21.76
N SER A 39 -7.31 -5.77 21.77
CA SER A 39 -6.37 -5.32 22.81
C SER A 39 -6.17 -3.80 22.77
N SER A 40 -6.23 -3.19 23.94
CA SER A 40 -6.25 -1.75 24.19
C SER A 40 -4.85 -1.11 24.29
N GLU A 41 -4.80 0.20 24.00
CA GLU A 41 -3.81 1.21 24.41
C GLU A 41 -2.54 1.41 23.55
N ASN A 42 -2.77 1.87 22.32
CA ASN A 42 -2.16 3.01 21.63
C ASN A 42 -2.90 3.05 20.29
N GLU A 43 -3.65 4.11 19.97
CA GLU A 43 -4.20 4.26 18.60
C GLU A 43 -3.04 4.59 17.65
N GLU A 44 -2.19 3.60 17.39
CA GLU A 44 -1.32 3.57 16.23
C GLU A 44 -2.27 3.50 15.04
N ILE A 45 -2.23 4.52 14.19
CA ILE A 45 -3.01 4.51 12.95
C ILE A 45 -2.37 3.43 12.08
N ILE A 46 -2.91 2.21 12.14
CA ILE A 46 -2.48 1.12 11.28
C ILE A 46 -3.01 1.44 9.89
N PHE A 47 -2.14 1.95 9.03
CA PHE A 47 -2.47 2.10 7.62
C PHE A 47 -2.38 0.73 6.95
N ALA A 48 -3.43 0.37 6.19
CA ALA A 48 -3.35 -0.79 5.32
C ALA A 48 -2.18 -0.64 4.34
N SER A 49 -1.47 -1.75 4.12
CA SER A 49 -0.36 -1.84 3.17
C SER A 49 -0.77 -2.65 1.95
N THR A 50 -0.23 -2.33 0.78
CA THR A 50 -0.41 -3.19 -0.41
C THR A 50 0.30 -4.52 -0.21
N ALA A 51 1.44 -4.51 0.50
CA ALA A 51 2.21 -5.70 0.81
C ALA A 51 1.50 -6.70 1.76
N ASP A 52 0.37 -6.34 2.36
CA ASP A 52 -0.43 -7.25 3.19
C ASP A 52 -1.13 -8.33 2.34
N ASN A 53 -1.32 -8.07 1.04
CA ASN A 53 -1.86 -9.03 0.08
C ASN A 53 -1.00 -9.01 -1.20
N PRO A 54 0.20 -9.63 -1.15
CA PRO A 54 1.19 -9.51 -2.20
C PRO A 54 0.75 -10.18 -3.49
N ASP A 55 1.19 -9.65 -4.63
CA ASP A 55 1.00 -10.28 -5.93
C ASP A 55 1.62 -11.70 -5.94
N PRO A 56 0.97 -12.72 -6.55
CA PRO A 56 1.52 -14.07 -6.63
C PRO A 56 2.94 -14.15 -7.24
N ILE A 57 3.32 -13.25 -8.14
CA ILE A 57 4.67 -13.18 -8.72
C ILE A 57 5.72 -12.91 -7.63
N ALA A 58 5.36 -12.20 -6.54
CA ALA A 58 6.24 -11.99 -5.40
C ALA A 58 6.63 -13.31 -4.70
N GLN A 59 5.96 -14.44 -4.97
CA GLN A 59 6.31 -15.74 -4.42
C GLN A 59 7.19 -16.58 -5.37
N ASN A 60 7.46 -16.09 -6.58
CA ASN A 60 8.28 -16.80 -7.56
C ASN A 60 9.76 -16.69 -7.20
N CYS A 61 10.34 -17.83 -6.84
CA CYS A 61 11.77 -17.96 -6.55
C CYS A 61 12.55 -18.43 -7.78
N LEU A 62 13.74 -17.88 -7.96
CA LEU A 62 14.66 -18.17 -9.06
C LEU A 62 16.12 -18.08 -8.61
N ASP A 63 17.00 -18.47 -9.52
CA ASP A 63 18.42 -18.12 -9.51
C ASP A 63 18.80 -17.46 -10.84
N HIS A 64 20.07 -17.11 -11.04
CA HIS A 64 20.51 -16.49 -12.30
C HIS A 64 20.62 -17.46 -13.50
N SER A 65 20.12 -18.70 -13.38
CA SER A 65 20.24 -19.73 -14.42
C SER A 65 18.90 -19.94 -15.15
N GLY A 66 18.97 -20.20 -16.46
CA GLY A 66 17.77 -20.54 -17.23
C GLY A 66 16.75 -19.42 -17.41
N LEU A 67 17.11 -18.17 -17.11
CA LEU A 67 16.23 -17.02 -17.20
C LEU A 67 15.75 -16.76 -18.65
N ALA A 68 14.44 -16.64 -18.81
CA ALA A 68 13.82 -16.16 -20.05
C ALA A 68 13.86 -14.62 -20.13
N ARG A 69 13.80 -13.96 -18.97
CA ARG A 69 13.87 -12.51 -18.82
C ARG A 69 14.95 -12.13 -17.80
N HIS A 70 15.79 -11.15 -18.17
CA HIS A 70 16.79 -10.54 -17.29
C HIS A 70 16.97 -9.07 -17.70
N ASP A 71 16.22 -8.20 -17.02
CA ASP A 71 16.22 -6.77 -17.24
C ASP A 71 16.73 -6.02 -16.00
N HIS A 72 17.02 -4.73 -16.19
CA HIS A 72 17.36 -3.83 -15.10
C HIS A 72 16.58 -2.54 -15.20
N SER A 73 16.18 -1.99 -14.06
CA SER A 73 15.58 -0.66 -13.95
C SER A 73 16.15 0.01 -12.71
N ASN A 74 16.08 1.34 -12.63
CA ASN A 74 16.50 2.08 -11.45
C ASN A 74 15.28 2.70 -10.79
N LEU A 75 15.24 2.63 -9.46
CA LEU A 75 14.20 3.23 -8.65
C LEU A 75 14.81 4.25 -7.69
N ASN A 76 14.29 5.47 -7.73
CA ASN A 76 14.61 6.52 -6.76
C ASN A 76 13.32 6.96 -6.07
N ILE A 77 13.36 7.03 -4.74
CA ILE A 77 12.23 7.43 -3.92
C ILE A 77 12.63 8.69 -3.16
N TYR A 78 11.78 9.71 -3.21
CA TYR A 78 11.97 10.96 -2.49
C TYR A 78 10.75 11.23 -1.61
N ILE A 79 11.00 11.51 -0.34
CA ILE A 79 9.96 11.92 0.62
C ILE A 79 10.29 13.34 1.07
N ASN A 80 9.44 14.30 0.71
CA ASN A 80 9.60 15.71 1.02
C ASN A 80 11.00 16.25 0.65
N GLY A 81 11.48 15.87 -0.53
CA GLY A 81 12.79 16.26 -1.06
C GLY A 81 13.99 15.49 -0.50
N VAL A 82 13.78 14.52 0.40
CA VAL A 82 14.82 13.65 0.95
C VAL A 82 14.81 12.31 0.23
N GLU A 83 15.92 11.95 -0.42
CA GLU A 83 16.11 10.64 -1.05
C GLU A 83 16.07 9.52 0.01
N GLN A 84 15.31 8.47 -0.28
CA GLN A 84 15.19 7.29 0.56
C GLN A 84 16.09 6.18 0.01
N MET A 85 16.86 5.57 0.89
CA MET A 85 17.73 4.45 0.53
C MET A 85 16.87 3.20 0.34
N ILE A 86 17.05 2.54 -0.80
CA ILE A 86 16.55 1.18 -1.01
C ILE A 86 17.57 0.21 -0.42
N PRO A 87 17.18 -0.73 0.47
CA PRO A 87 18.11 -1.68 1.05
C PRO A 87 18.76 -2.56 -0.02
N SER A 88 20.01 -2.96 0.26
CA SER A 88 20.64 -4.05 -0.49
C SER A 88 19.99 -5.39 -0.16
N SER A 89 20.00 -6.33 -1.10
CA SER A 89 19.52 -7.71 -0.88
C SER A 89 18.03 -7.81 -0.58
N VAL A 90 17.22 -6.83 -1.00
CA VAL A 90 15.76 -6.99 -1.01
C VAL A 90 15.44 -8.12 -1.96
N GLY A 91 14.64 -9.09 -1.51
CA GLY A 91 14.27 -10.25 -2.32
C GLY A 91 15.37 -11.30 -2.47
N ILE A 92 16.42 -11.30 -1.65
CA ILE A 92 17.47 -12.34 -1.67
C ILE A 92 17.55 -13.05 -0.32
N ASN A 93 17.57 -14.39 -0.32
CA ASN A 93 17.61 -15.24 0.87
C ASN A 93 16.53 -14.89 1.91
N THR A 94 15.31 -14.62 1.44
CA THR A 94 14.17 -14.27 2.28
C THR A 94 13.57 -15.52 2.94
N GLU A 95 12.54 -15.35 3.77
CA GLU A 95 11.80 -16.50 4.31
C GLU A 95 11.10 -17.33 3.22
N VAL A 96 10.71 -16.69 2.12
CA VAL A 96 10.03 -17.31 0.97
C VAL A 96 11.04 -17.96 0.02
N CYS A 97 12.10 -17.23 -0.35
CA CYS A 97 13.11 -17.66 -1.31
C CYS A 97 14.49 -17.80 -0.64
N ASN A 98 14.76 -18.99 -0.09
CA ASN A 98 16.02 -19.33 0.60
C ASN A 98 16.60 -20.70 0.20
N GLN A 99 16.11 -21.28 -0.90
CA GLN A 99 16.55 -22.61 -1.33
C GLN A 99 17.72 -22.52 -2.30
N GLU A 100 18.54 -23.57 -2.34
CA GLU A 100 19.60 -23.69 -3.35
C GLU A 100 18.98 -23.71 -4.75
N GLY A 101 19.42 -22.82 -5.64
CA GLY A 101 18.85 -22.65 -6.98
C GLY A 101 17.50 -21.90 -7.02
N GLY A 102 17.11 -21.25 -5.91
CA GLY A 102 15.83 -20.54 -5.79
C GLY A 102 15.85 -19.54 -4.63
N ASN A 103 16.93 -18.76 -4.53
CA ASN A 103 17.17 -17.88 -3.40
C ASN A 103 16.87 -16.41 -3.68
N MET A 104 16.33 -16.09 -4.85
CA MET A 104 16.00 -14.72 -5.25
C MET A 104 14.56 -14.65 -5.74
N HIS A 105 13.88 -13.54 -5.44
CA HIS A 105 12.58 -13.23 -5.99
C HIS A 105 12.68 -12.65 -7.41
N ALA A 106 11.55 -12.63 -8.12
CA ALA A 106 11.44 -12.09 -9.48
C ALA A 106 11.92 -10.63 -9.65
N VAL A 107 11.80 -9.81 -8.59
CA VAL A 107 12.42 -8.49 -8.53
C VAL A 107 13.24 -8.37 -7.25
N HIS A 108 14.51 -8.01 -7.36
CA HIS A 108 15.41 -7.94 -6.22
C HIS A 108 16.49 -6.87 -6.39
N THR A 109 17.23 -6.57 -5.31
CA THR A 109 18.39 -5.66 -5.33
C THR A 109 19.64 -6.36 -4.85
N HIS A 110 20.80 -6.04 -5.44
CA HIS A 110 22.09 -6.49 -4.91
C HIS A 110 22.76 -5.47 -3.98
N ASP A 111 22.46 -4.18 -4.17
CA ASP A 111 23.07 -3.07 -3.42
C ASP A 111 22.05 -1.96 -3.16
N GLY A 112 22.49 -0.88 -2.52
CA GLY A 112 21.65 0.26 -2.16
C GLY A 112 21.55 1.36 -3.22
N SER A 113 21.95 1.10 -4.47
CA SER A 113 21.88 2.10 -5.56
C SER A 113 20.46 2.35 -6.09
N GLY A 114 19.51 1.48 -5.72
CA GLY A 114 18.17 1.47 -6.29
C GLY A 114 18.04 0.70 -7.61
N LYS A 115 19.11 0.04 -8.07
CA LYS A 115 19.07 -0.84 -9.23
C LYS A 115 18.24 -2.10 -8.95
N LEU A 116 17.08 -2.18 -9.57
CA LEU A 116 16.19 -3.34 -9.59
C LEU A 116 16.69 -4.34 -10.64
N HIS A 117 16.88 -5.58 -10.21
CA HIS A 117 17.06 -6.75 -11.07
C HIS A 117 15.70 -7.38 -11.31
N ILE A 118 15.33 -7.57 -12.57
CA ILE A 118 14.01 -8.05 -12.99
C ILE A 118 14.23 -9.34 -13.76
N GLU A 119 13.98 -10.46 -13.09
CA GLU A 119 14.35 -11.78 -13.57
C GLU A 119 13.15 -12.71 -13.53
N SER A 120 13.03 -13.57 -14.53
CA SER A 120 11.99 -14.61 -14.56
C SER A 120 12.39 -15.76 -15.45
N ASN A 121 11.98 -16.97 -15.07
CA ASN A 121 12.10 -18.19 -15.88
C ASN A 121 11.11 -18.21 -17.06
N GLU A 122 10.16 -17.28 -17.07
CA GLU A 122 9.17 -17.06 -18.13
C GLU A 122 9.22 -15.62 -18.63
N ASP A 123 8.92 -15.41 -19.91
CA ASP A 123 8.80 -14.07 -20.51
C ASP A 123 7.45 -13.46 -20.13
N ILE A 124 7.39 -12.86 -18.95
CA ILE A 124 6.18 -12.26 -18.36
C ILE A 124 6.41 -10.80 -18.02
N ASP A 125 5.33 -10.02 -18.07
CA ASP A 125 5.29 -8.66 -17.54
C ASP A 125 5.20 -8.69 -16.00
N ILE A 126 6.03 -7.88 -15.34
CA ILE A 126 6.11 -7.82 -13.88
C ILE A 126 5.82 -6.37 -13.46
N PRO A 127 4.75 -6.11 -12.70
CA PRO A 127 4.46 -4.78 -12.20
C PRO A 127 5.43 -4.39 -11.08
N ILE A 128 5.73 -3.10 -10.96
CA ILE A 128 6.63 -2.58 -9.90
C ILE A 128 6.08 -2.88 -8.50
N GLY A 129 4.76 -3.00 -8.33
CA GLY A 129 4.13 -3.41 -7.07
C GLY A 129 4.73 -4.68 -6.50
N VAL A 130 5.11 -5.65 -7.35
CA VAL A 130 5.79 -6.90 -6.92
C VAL A 130 7.06 -6.61 -6.13
N PHE A 131 7.84 -5.59 -6.51
CA PHE A 131 9.04 -5.23 -5.75
C PHE A 131 8.69 -4.69 -4.35
N PHE A 132 7.67 -3.83 -4.24
CA PHE A 132 7.23 -3.27 -2.97
C PHE A 132 6.61 -4.34 -2.06
N ASP A 133 5.90 -5.31 -2.63
CA ASP A 133 5.39 -6.48 -1.93
C ASP A 133 6.53 -7.34 -1.36
N ILE A 134 7.57 -7.61 -2.16
CA ILE A 134 8.77 -8.35 -1.72
C ILE A 134 9.53 -7.58 -0.64
N TRP A 135 9.59 -6.25 -0.75
CA TRP A 135 10.21 -5.38 0.25
C TRP A 135 9.35 -5.28 1.53
N GLY A 136 8.04 -5.57 1.45
CA GLY A 136 7.14 -5.53 2.59
C GLY A 136 6.66 -4.12 2.94
N VAL A 137 6.57 -3.23 1.95
CA VAL A 137 6.18 -1.83 2.14
C VAL A 137 5.04 -1.43 1.21
N HIS A 138 4.19 -0.52 1.68
CA HIS A 138 3.07 -0.01 0.88
C HIS A 138 3.57 0.82 -0.31
N PHE A 139 2.96 0.61 -1.47
CA PHE A 139 3.06 1.50 -2.62
C PHE A 139 1.85 1.31 -3.54
N ASN A 140 1.12 2.40 -3.81
CA ASN A 140 0.16 2.54 -4.91
C ASN A 140 -0.19 4.03 -5.10
N GLU A 141 -1.25 4.35 -5.86
CA GLU A 141 -1.69 5.73 -6.07
C GLU A 141 -2.11 6.47 -4.78
N THR A 142 -2.34 5.74 -3.69
CA THR A 142 -2.77 6.29 -2.40
C THR A 142 -1.59 6.65 -1.49
N GLY A 143 -0.38 6.17 -1.75
CA GLY A 143 0.77 6.43 -0.89
C GLY A 143 2.00 5.54 -1.09
N ILE A 144 2.98 5.76 -0.23
CA ILE A 144 4.23 4.98 -0.15
C ILE A 144 4.70 4.91 1.31
N PHE A 145 5.18 3.74 1.77
CA PHE A 145 5.51 3.50 3.19
C PHE A 145 4.32 3.85 4.10
N ASP A 146 4.50 4.74 5.07
CA ASP A 146 3.43 5.28 5.93
C ASP A 146 2.88 6.63 5.42
N TYR A 147 3.43 7.16 4.32
CA TYR A 147 2.98 8.42 3.73
C TYR A 147 1.75 8.20 2.86
N ARG A 148 0.70 8.97 3.10
CA ARG A 148 -0.59 8.87 2.37
C ARG A 148 -0.91 10.18 1.67
N VAL A 149 -1.40 10.07 0.44
CA VAL A 149 -1.91 11.19 -0.36
C VAL A 149 -3.13 11.79 0.32
N ASN A 150 -3.19 13.12 0.40
CA ASN A 150 -4.31 13.82 1.02
C ASN A 150 -4.49 15.22 0.40
N SER A 151 -5.18 16.13 1.10
CA SER A 151 -5.44 17.49 0.61
C SER A 151 -4.20 18.39 0.56
N THR A 152 -3.14 18.07 1.30
CA THR A 152 -1.90 18.86 1.38
C THR A 152 -0.72 18.20 0.69
N HIS A 153 -0.74 16.87 0.54
CA HIS A 153 0.35 16.11 -0.08
C HIS A 153 -0.10 15.25 -1.26
N GLU A 154 0.82 15.02 -2.18
CA GLU A 154 0.65 14.18 -3.36
C GLU A 154 1.79 13.20 -3.54
N LEU A 155 1.53 12.16 -4.33
CA LEU A 155 2.51 11.19 -4.80
C LEU A 155 2.61 11.33 -6.32
N ILE A 156 3.82 11.58 -6.81
CA ILE A 156 4.12 11.73 -8.23
C ILE A 156 5.04 10.57 -8.63
N MET A 157 4.70 9.91 -9.73
CA MET A 157 5.56 8.92 -10.36
C MET A 157 5.97 9.38 -11.75
N THR A 158 7.24 9.20 -12.09
CA THR A 158 7.76 9.47 -13.43
C THR A 158 8.61 8.32 -13.94
N ILE A 159 8.56 8.10 -15.26
CA ILE A 159 9.40 7.17 -16.01
C ILE A 159 10.23 7.98 -16.99
N ASP A 160 11.55 7.94 -16.86
CA ASP A 160 12.50 8.78 -17.60
C ASP A 160 12.13 10.28 -17.53
N GLY A 161 11.60 10.72 -16.38
CA GLY A 161 11.16 12.10 -16.13
C GLY A 161 9.78 12.46 -16.72
N LEU A 162 9.08 11.53 -17.36
CA LEU A 162 7.71 11.73 -17.85
C LEU A 162 6.69 11.18 -16.84
N ALA A 163 5.65 11.95 -16.55
CA ALA A 163 4.59 11.53 -15.63
C ALA A 163 3.94 10.20 -16.07
N ASN A 164 3.80 9.29 -15.11
CA ASN A 164 3.08 8.04 -15.25
C ASN A 164 2.09 7.90 -14.08
N TYR A 165 0.94 7.28 -14.33
CA TYR A 165 -0.17 7.19 -13.36
C TYR A 165 -0.60 5.74 -13.10
N ASP A 166 0.22 4.76 -13.51
CA ASP A 166 -0.07 3.34 -13.32
C ASP A 166 0.34 2.87 -11.91
N PHE A 167 1.24 3.60 -11.22
CA PHE A 167 1.71 3.33 -9.87
C PHE A 167 2.12 1.86 -9.65
N ASP A 168 1.49 1.16 -8.71
CA ASP A 168 1.75 -0.25 -8.40
C ASP A 168 1.58 -1.16 -9.61
N ASN A 169 0.72 -0.79 -10.55
CA ASN A 169 0.44 -1.52 -11.79
C ASN A 169 1.41 -1.19 -12.93
N TYR A 170 2.38 -0.30 -12.75
CA TYR A 170 3.37 0.01 -13.79
C TYR A 170 4.23 -1.22 -14.11
N PHE A 171 4.17 -1.72 -15.34
CA PHE A 171 5.05 -2.81 -15.77
C PHE A 171 6.49 -2.34 -15.90
N LEU A 172 7.39 -3.06 -15.24
CA LEU A 172 8.81 -2.77 -15.28
C LEU A 172 9.36 -2.99 -16.69
N ILE A 173 10.08 -1.99 -17.20
CA ILE A 173 10.69 -2.00 -18.54
C ILE A 173 12.20 -1.82 -18.38
N ASN A 174 12.98 -2.56 -19.19
CA ASN A 174 14.44 -2.52 -19.16
C ASN A 174 14.99 -1.12 -19.44
N GLY A 175 15.99 -0.72 -18.66
CA GLY A 175 16.76 0.52 -18.79
C GLY A 175 16.00 1.79 -18.39
N LYS A 176 14.87 1.67 -17.69
CA LYS A 176 14.07 2.83 -17.25
C LYS A 176 14.57 3.40 -15.93
N GLU A 177 14.43 4.72 -15.81
CA GLU A 177 14.58 5.43 -14.55
C GLU A 177 13.19 5.71 -13.99
N ILE A 178 12.92 5.20 -12.80
CA ILE A 178 11.64 5.36 -12.09
C ILE A 178 11.88 6.28 -10.91
N ALA A 179 11.19 7.41 -10.87
CA ALA A 179 11.21 8.30 -9.71
C ALA A 179 9.83 8.39 -9.07
N ILE A 180 9.75 8.13 -7.77
CA ILE A 180 8.56 8.30 -6.95
C ILE A 180 8.82 9.42 -5.95
N VAL A 181 7.95 10.43 -5.93
CA VAL A 181 8.11 11.62 -5.10
C VAL A 181 6.84 11.86 -4.30
N TYR A 182 6.93 11.75 -2.97
CA TYR A 182 5.91 12.23 -2.05
C TYR A 182 6.26 13.66 -1.61
N GLN A 183 5.36 14.61 -1.78
CA GLN A 183 5.62 16.02 -1.49
C GLN A 183 4.34 16.80 -1.15
N GLU A 184 4.50 18.00 -0.59
CA GLU A 184 3.42 18.99 -0.52
C GLU A 184 2.94 19.37 -1.93
N ARG A 185 1.62 19.54 -2.08
CA ARG A 185 1.01 19.96 -3.34
C ARG A 185 1.45 21.39 -3.70
N ALA A 186 1.74 21.60 -4.98
CA ALA A 186 1.94 22.95 -5.50
C ALA A 186 0.62 23.76 -5.37
N VAL A 187 0.72 24.97 -4.84
CA VAL A 187 -0.40 25.93 -4.68
C VAL A 187 -0.64 26.70 -5.97
#